data_AF-B1GT66-F1
#
_entry.id   AF-B1GT66-F1
#
_cell.length_a   1.000
_cell.length_b   1.000
_cell.length_c   1.000
_cell.angle_alpha   90.00
_cell.angle_beta   90.00
_cell.angle_gamma   90.00
#
_symmetry.space_group_name_H-M   'P 1'
#
loop_
_entity.id
_entity.type
_entity.pdbx_description
1 polymer ?
#
loop_
_entity_poly.entity_id
_entity_poly.type
_entity_poly.pdbx_seq_one_letter_code
_entity_poly.pdbx_strand_id
1 'polypeptide(L)'
;IGNGAQSEFQSLAMKAICGITSVRLYDKDPAATAKCAANLAGSGLTVVSCSSPEDAIEGAQILTTCTADKQNAKILTDNMIGSGVHINAIGGDCPGKTE
;
A
#
# COMPACT_ATOMS: atom_id res chain seq x y z
N ILE A 1 0.42 1.24 0.77
CA ILE A 1 0.95 2.44 1.44
C ILE A 1 2.33 2.73 0.85
N GLY A 2 2.54 3.94 0.35
CA GLY A 2 3.63 4.27 -0.56
C GLY A 2 3.22 3.94 -1.99
N ASN A 3 3.06 4.98 -2.82
CA ASN A 3 2.55 4.90 -4.19
C ASN A 3 3.63 5.30 -5.21
N GLY A 4 4.89 5.00 -4.86
CA GLY A 4 6.08 5.25 -5.66
C GLY A 4 6.21 4.26 -6.83
N ALA A 5 7.45 3.86 -7.16
CA ALA A 5 7.72 3.04 -8.35
C ALA A 5 7.20 1.59 -8.25
N GLN A 6 7.05 1.05 -7.04
CA GLN A 6 6.69 -0.36 -6.83
C GLN A 6 5.17 -0.60 -6.80
N SER A 7 4.38 0.44 -6.56
CA SER A 7 2.98 0.30 -6.15
C SER A 7 2.07 -0.33 -7.20
N GLU A 8 2.25 0.03 -8.47
CA GLU A 8 1.48 -0.52 -9.58
C GLU A 8 1.76 -2.01 -9.76
N PHE A 9 3.05 -2.39 -9.73
CA PHE A 9 3.48 -3.79 -9.89
C PHE A 9 2.99 -4.66 -8.74
N GLN A 10 3.10 -4.19 -7.50
CA GLN A 10 2.61 -4.93 -6.33
C GLN A 10 1.09 -5.10 -6.39
N SER A 11 0.35 -4.07 -6.79
CA SER A 11 -1.12 -4.14 -6.92
C SER A 11 -1.54 -5.18 -7.96
N LEU A 12 -0.89 -5.18 -9.13
CA LEU A 12 -1.17 -6.15 -10.20
C LEU A 12 -0.73 -7.57 -9.83
N ALA A 13 0.39 -7.73 -9.12
CA ALA A 13 0.84 -9.03 -8.64
C ALA A 13 -0.13 -9.61 -7.61
N MET A 14 -0.57 -8.83 -6.63
CA MET A 14 -1.57 -9.27 -5.65
C MET A 14 -2.90 -9.60 -6.30
N LYS A 15 -3.30 -8.85 -7.35
CA LYS A 15 -4.46 -9.22 -8.16
C LYS A 15 -4.29 -10.60 -8.80
N ALA A 16 -3.15 -10.83 -9.46
CA ALA A 16 -2.90 -12.06 -10.20
C ALA A 16 -2.75 -13.29 -9.30
N ILE A 17 -2.11 -13.13 -8.14
CA ILE A 17 -1.75 -14.23 -7.23
C ILE A 17 -2.86 -14.49 -6.21
N CYS A 18 -3.41 -13.43 -5.62
CA CYS A 18 -4.38 -13.52 -4.51
C CYS A 18 -5.82 -13.25 -4.95
N GLY A 19 -6.05 -12.78 -6.19
CA GLY A 19 -7.39 -12.51 -6.69
C GLY A 19 -8.07 -11.27 -6.08
N ILE A 20 -7.30 -10.31 -5.55
CA ILE A 20 -7.88 -9.08 -5.00
C ILE A 20 -8.65 -8.31 -6.09
N THR A 21 -9.77 -7.72 -5.71
CA THR A 21 -10.64 -6.95 -6.63
C THR A 21 -10.56 -5.45 -6.41
N SER A 22 -10.01 -5.01 -5.27
CA SER A 22 -9.85 -3.61 -4.92
C SER A 22 -8.49 -3.32 -4.33
N VAL A 23 -8.00 -2.09 -4.53
CA VAL A 23 -6.79 -1.58 -3.91
C VAL A 23 -7.03 -0.19 -3.34
N ARG A 24 -6.50 0.05 -2.14
CA ARG A 24 -6.61 1.32 -1.41
C ARG A 24 -5.23 1.96 -1.34
N LEU A 25 -5.13 3.18 -1.83
CA LEU A 25 -3.89 3.86 -2.13
C LEU A 25 -3.71 5.05 -1.19
N TYR A 26 -2.57 5.09 -0.50
CA TYR A 26 -2.16 6.23 0.31
C TYR A 26 -0.66 6.48 0.16
N ASP A 27 -0.31 7.75 -0.04
CA ASP A 27 1.05 8.28 -0.02
C ASP A 27 1.01 9.71 0.58
N LYS A 28 2.10 10.12 1.24
CA LYS A 28 2.27 11.50 1.74
C LYS A 28 2.30 12.50 0.57
N ASP A 29 2.82 12.08 -0.59
CA ASP A 29 2.73 12.83 -1.83
C ASP A 29 1.42 12.49 -2.57
N PRO A 30 0.43 13.40 -2.61
CA PRO A 30 -0.82 13.15 -3.32
C PRO A 30 -0.62 12.94 -4.83
N ALA A 31 0.44 13.49 -5.43
CA ALA A 31 0.73 13.29 -6.85
C ALA A 31 1.13 11.84 -7.14
N ALA A 32 1.85 11.18 -6.23
CA ALA A 32 2.18 9.75 -6.34
C ALA A 32 0.91 8.88 -6.33
N THR A 33 -0.04 9.18 -5.44
CA THR A 33 -1.35 8.52 -5.41
C THR A 33 -2.14 8.73 -6.70
N ALA A 34 -2.21 9.97 -7.19
CA ALA A 34 -2.90 10.27 -8.44
C ALA A 34 -2.28 9.54 -9.65
N LYS A 35 -0.94 9.52 -9.74
CA LYS A 35 -0.21 8.78 -10.78
C LYS A 35 -0.51 7.28 -10.71
N CYS A 36 -0.39 6.67 -9.54
CA CYS A 36 -0.66 5.23 -9.35
C CYS A 36 -2.11 4.89 -9.71
N ALA A 37 -3.08 5.69 -9.27
CA ALA A 37 -4.48 5.49 -9.59
C ALA A 37 -4.77 5.59 -11.09
N ALA A 38 -4.15 6.56 -11.78
CA ALA A 38 -4.25 6.69 -13.23
C ALA A 38 -3.65 5.47 -13.96
N ASN A 39 -2.48 4.99 -13.53
CA ASN A 39 -1.83 3.82 -14.12
C ASN A 39 -2.63 2.51 -13.90
N LEU A 40 -3.31 2.40 -12.76
CA LEU A 40 -4.15 1.25 -12.45
C LEU A 40 -5.56 1.35 -13.06
N ALA A 41 -5.91 2.47 -13.70
CA ALA A 41 -7.18 2.61 -14.39
C ALA A 41 -7.31 1.56 -15.50
N GLY A 42 -8.49 0.92 -15.59
CA GLY A 42 -8.73 -0.16 -16.56
C GLY A 42 -8.04 -1.48 -16.23
N SER A 43 -7.27 -1.58 -15.15
CA SER A 43 -6.68 -2.86 -14.70
C SER A 43 -7.73 -3.87 -14.22
N GLY A 44 -8.98 -3.46 -14.02
CA GLY A 44 -10.04 -4.27 -13.42
C GLY A 44 -10.00 -4.31 -11.88
N LEU A 45 -9.12 -3.51 -11.26
CA LEU A 45 -9.18 -3.22 -9.82
C LEU A 45 -10.11 -2.02 -9.56
N THR A 46 -10.90 -2.10 -8.50
CA THR A 46 -11.50 -0.92 -7.88
C THR A 46 -10.40 -0.17 -7.13
N VAL A 47 -10.01 0.99 -7.65
CA VAL A 47 -8.96 1.83 -7.05
C VAL A 47 -9.60 2.90 -6.17
N VAL A 48 -9.19 2.96 -4.90
CA VAL A 48 -9.66 3.95 -3.93
C VAL A 48 -8.47 4.77 -3.43
N SER A 49 -8.49 6.08 -3.66
CA SER A 49 -7.53 7.01 -3.08
C SER A 49 -7.96 7.39 -1.66
N CYS A 50 -7.06 7.20 -0.70
CA CYS A 50 -7.30 7.45 0.72
C CYS A 50 -6.57 8.72 1.19
N SER A 51 -7.15 9.41 2.17
CA SER A 51 -6.60 10.65 2.75
C SER A 51 -5.59 10.41 3.88
N SER A 52 -5.62 9.23 4.49
CA SER A 52 -4.74 8.85 5.60
C SER A 52 -4.29 7.37 5.48
N PRO A 53 -3.21 6.96 6.17
CA PRO A 53 -2.86 5.54 6.30
C PRO A 53 -3.97 4.73 6.95
N GLU A 54 -4.62 5.27 7.99
CA GLU A 54 -5.74 4.64 8.70
C GLU A 54 -6.87 4.31 7.73
N ASP A 55 -7.25 5.29 6.90
CA ASP A 55 -8.27 5.12 5.87
C ASP A 55 -7.87 4.06 4.84
N ALA A 56 -6.59 3.87 4.54
CA ALA A 56 -6.16 2.84 3.59
C ALA A 56 -6.20 1.43 4.21
N ILE A 57 -5.99 1.33 5.52
CA ILE A 57 -5.85 0.06 6.25
C ILE A 57 -7.20 -0.52 6.66
N GLU A 58 -8.19 0.30 6.96
CA GLU A 58 -9.48 -0.14 7.52
C GLU A 58 -10.20 -1.21 6.66
N GLY A 59 -10.19 -2.47 7.09
CA GLY A 59 -10.82 -3.57 6.35
C GLY A 59 -9.99 -4.15 5.20
N ALA A 60 -8.73 -3.74 5.04
CA ALA A 60 -7.78 -4.38 4.12
C ALA A 60 -7.29 -5.73 4.68
N GLN A 61 -7.28 -6.76 3.84
CA GLN A 61 -6.76 -8.09 4.20
C GLN A 61 -5.27 -8.25 3.90
N ILE A 62 -4.75 -7.43 2.98
CA ILE A 62 -3.33 -7.41 2.60
C ILE A 62 -2.84 -5.97 2.70
N LEU A 63 -1.83 -5.73 3.52
CA LEU A 63 -1.14 -4.45 3.57
C LEU A 63 0.20 -4.56 2.86
N THR A 64 0.38 -3.80 1.80
CA THR A 64 1.69 -3.61 1.18
C THR A 64 2.26 -2.25 1.57
N THR A 65 3.44 -2.25 2.18
CA THR A 65 4.23 -1.02 2.46
C THR A 65 5.44 -1.00 1.53
N CYS A 66 5.61 0.12 0.82
CA CYS A 66 6.74 0.32 -0.09
C CYS A 66 7.17 1.79 -0.14
N THR A 67 7.19 2.42 1.03
CA THR A 67 7.67 3.77 1.28
C THR A 67 9.20 3.83 1.24
N ALA A 68 9.75 4.95 0.79
CA ALA A 68 11.19 5.19 0.75
C ALA A 68 11.71 5.94 1.99
N ASP A 69 10.89 6.07 3.04
CA ASP A 69 11.21 6.87 4.21
C ASP A 69 12.34 6.20 5.02
N LYS A 70 13.36 6.98 5.41
CA LYS A 70 14.52 6.53 6.22
C LYS A 70 14.25 6.62 7.73
N GLN A 71 13.03 6.98 8.12
CA GLN A 71 12.62 7.07 9.51
C GLN A 71 11.97 5.76 9.95
N ASN A 72 12.08 5.43 11.24
CA ASN A 72 11.30 4.38 11.90
C ASN A 72 9.81 4.75 11.88
N ALA A 73 9.20 4.76 10.70
CA ALA A 73 7.80 5.06 10.54
C ALA A 73 7.03 3.89 11.15
N LYS A 74 6.32 4.11 12.25
CA LYS A 74 5.31 3.18 12.73
C LYS A 74 4.11 3.30 11.78
N ILE A 75 4.24 2.79 10.55
CA ILE A 75 3.16 2.84 9.55
C ILE A 75 1.98 1.97 10.04
N LEU A 76 2.29 0.94 10.83
CA LEU A 76 1.33 0.03 11.43
C LEU A 76 1.42 0.11 12.96
N THR A 77 0.31 0.40 13.62
CA THR A 77 0.16 0.20 15.06
C THR A 77 -0.68 -1.05 15.32
N ASP A 78 -0.51 -1.73 16.46
CA ASP A 78 -1.22 -2.98 16.79
C ASP A 78 -2.75 -2.89 16.64
N ASN A 79 -3.32 -1.71 16.83
CA ASN A 79 -4.76 -1.47 16.70
C ASN A 79 -5.26 -1.40 15.25
N MET A 80 -4.36 -1.39 14.26
CA MET A 80 -4.70 -1.22 12.85
C MET A 80 -4.74 -2.55 12.09
N ILE A 81 -4.23 -3.63 12.69
CA ILE A 81 -4.12 -4.94 12.05
C ILE A 81 -5.21 -5.85 12.62
N GLY A 82 -6.30 -6.01 11.88
CA GLY A 82 -7.31 -7.02 12.21
C GLY A 82 -6.73 -8.44 12.20
N SER A 83 -7.37 -9.37 12.91
CA SER A 83 -6.97 -10.79 12.86
C SER A 83 -7.03 -11.34 11.43
N GLY A 84 -5.99 -12.06 10.99
CA GLY A 84 -5.95 -12.71 9.68
C GLY A 84 -5.44 -11.85 8.53
N VAL A 85 -4.87 -10.69 8.84
CA VAL A 85 -4.27 -9.77 7.85
C VAL A 85 -2.86 -10.21 7.47
N HIS A 86 -2.55 -10.19 6.17
CA HIS A 86 -1.20 -10.41 5.64
C HIS A 86 -0.47 -9.08 5.44
N ILE A 87 0.78 -9.00 5.90
CA ILE A 87 1.64 -7.83 5.71
C ILE A 87 2.75 -8.19 4.71
N ASN A 88 2.81 -7.43 3.62
CA ASN A 88 3.84 -7.47 2.59
C ASN A 88 4.70 -6.19 2.70
N ALA A 89 5.64 -6.19 3.65
CA ALA A 89 6.52 -5.04 3.90
C ALA A 89 7.80 -5.15 3.06
N ILE A 90 7.92 -4.31 2.02
CA ILE A 90 8.99 -4.42 1.02
C ILE A 90 9.87 -3.17 0.89
N GLY A 91 9.55 -2.08 1.60
CA GLY A 91 10.31 -0.83 1.55
C GLY A 91 11.53 -0.81 2.47
N GLY A 92 11.56 -1.57 3.56
CA GLY A 92 12.74 -1.68 4.44
C GLY A 92 13.83 -2.57 3.83
N ASP A 93 14.79 -1.96 3.12
CA ASP A 93 15.77 -2.69 2.28
C ASP A 93 17.24 -2.55 2.73
N CYS A 94 17.53 -1.80 3.79
CA CYS A 94 18.88 -1.62 4.32
C CYS A 94 18.92 -1.43 5.86
N PRO A 95 20.05 -1.70 6.53
CA PRO A 95 20.18 -1.52 7.98
C PRO A 95 19.79 -0.10 8.41
N GLY A 96 18.83 0.00 9.33
CA GLY A 96 18.31 1.29 9.81
C GLY A 96 17.14 1.86 9.00
N LYS A 97 16.61 1.15 7.99
CA LYS A 97 15.38 1.49 7.27
C LYS A 97 14.30 0.43 7.54
N THR A 98 13.27 0.80 8.28
CA THR A 98 12.13 -0.07 8.65
C THR A 98 10.82 0.59 8.25
N GLU A 99 9.77 -0.20 8.07
CA GLU A 99 8.40 0.25 7.76
C GLU A 99 7.38 -0.25 8.79
#